data_AF-A0A2A5J0T3-F1
#
_entry.id   AF-A0A2A5J0T3-F1
#
_cell.length_a   1.000
_cell.length_b   1.000
_cell.length_c   1.000
_cell.angle_alpha   90.00
_cell.angle_beta   90.00
_cell.angle_gamma   90.00
#
_symmetry.space_group_name_H-M   'P 1'
#
loop_
_entity.id
_entity.type
_entity.pdbx_description
1 polymer ?
#
loop_
_entity_poly.entity_id
_entity_poly.type
_entity_poly.pdbx_seq_one_letter_code
_entity_poly.pdbx_strand_id
1 'polypeptide(L)'
;MALHLPKPRSKKPVQQAVGLDGLKVSVSNAATSGIEKSKTVKSGGLAGLTSKVSVRQVRKEIGNDGLRQAAIDAGRKPPSDRTLRRWAQQGRVPHADVAERAQRRAAIERLGGIGEVAKKIGRSPSAVSRYRSGETNELRADAKKKLKKVKADDVMERAGVLRPDGTPKKATIRVKGGVSVRNGSEDGYDYRVRTLDFANSDSPFSAEESRELAAALANDDNARVVALLERHATMDYPENKGFDQYSNDFGFHFDSIESVHIDWS
;
A
#
# COMPACT_ATOMS: atom_id res chain seq x y z
N MET A 1 28.23 -3.96 40.77
CA MET A 1 27.06 -3.44 40.02
C MET A 1 26.87 -4.35 38.82
N ALA A 2 25.75 -5.05 38.71
CA ALA A 2 25.46 -5.82 37.50
C ALA A 2 25.18 -4.82 36.38
N LEU A 3 26.04 -4.75 35.36
CA LEU A 3 25.72 -4.04 34.13
C LEU A 3 24.44 -4.68 33.58
N HIS A 4 23.39 -3.88 33.44
CA HIS A 4 22.21 -4.28 32.69
C HIS A 4 22.65 -4.53 31.24
N LEU A 5 22.92 -5.79 30.90
CA LEU A 5 23.11 -6.23 29.53
C LEU A 5 21.88 -5.80 28.72
N PRO A 6 22.06 -5.18 27.54
CA PRO A 6 20.95 -4.85 26.67
C PRO A 6 20.21 -6.12 26.27
N LYS A 7 18.89 -6.05 26.28
CA LYS A 7 18.04 -7.20 25.96
C LYS A 7 18.37 -7.67 24.53
N PRO A 8 18.63 -8.97 24.33
CA PRO A 8 18.93 -9.52 23.01
C PRO A 8 17.80 -9.22 22.03
N ARG A 9 18.18 -9.02 20.76
CA ARG A 9 17.28 -8.76 19.64
C ARG A 9 16.11 -9.74 19.66
N SER A 10 14.91 -9.26 20.02
CA SER A 10 13.70 -10.05 19.79
C SER A 10 13.61 -10.29 18.29
N LYS A 11 13.64 -11.55 17.85
CA LYS A 11 13.42 -11.94 16.44
C LYS A 11 11.94 -11.71 16.11
N LYS A 12 11.55 -10.44 15.98
CA LYS A 12 10.22 -10.06 15.51
C LYS A 12 10.13 -10.43 14.03
N PRO A 13 8.96 -10.92 13.57
CA PRO A 13 8.78 -11.24 12.17
C PRO A 13 8.80 -9.96 11.33
N VAL A 14 9.53 -10.00 10.22
CA VAL A 14 9.77 -8.85 9.34
C VAL A 14 9.31 -9.13 7.90
N GLN A 15 9.01 -8.07 7.17
CA GLN A 15 8.75 -8.07 5.73
C GLN A 15 9.88 -7.33 5.00
N GLN A 16 10.27 -7.85 3.83
CA GLN A 16 11.22 -7.15 2.97
C GLN A 16 10.51 -6.03 2.20
N ALA A 17 11.11 -4.85 2.20
CA ALA A 17 10.66 -3.68 1.47
C ALA A 17 11.83 -3.09 0.68
N VAL A 18 11.50 -2.31 -0.36
CA VAL A 18 12.47 -1.49 -1.08
C VAL A 18 12.19 -0.04 -0.70
N GLY A 19 13.18 0.63 -0.10
CA GLY A 19 13.11 2.04 0.25
C GLY A 19 13.13 2.96 -0.97
N LEU A 20 13.15 4.28 -0.73
CA LEU A 20 13.19 5.30 -1.79
C LEU A 20 14.46 5.14 -2.64
N ASP A 21 15.61 4.95 -1.99
CA ASP A 21 16.93 4.86 -2.64
C ASP A 21 17.20 3.47 -3.28
N GLY A 22 16.19 2.62 -3.40
CA GLY A 22 16.33 1.26 -3.93
C GLY A 22 16.92 0.24 -2.94
N LEU A 23 17.25 0.66 -1.72
CA LEU A 23 17.83 -0.19 -0.68
C LEU A 23 16.78 -1.19 -0.13
N LYS A 24 17.20 -2.45 0.05
CA LYS A 24 16.34 -3.50 0.62
C LYS A 24 16.41 -3.47 2.14
N VAL A 25 15.27 -3.26 2.78
CA VAL A 25 15.13 -3.15 4.24
C VAL A 25 14.08 -4.11 4.77
N SER A 26 14.21 -4.45 6.05
CA SER A 26 13.36 -5.36 6.80
C SER A 26 12.51 -4.55 7.78
N VAL A 27 11.22 -4.44 7.49
CA VAL A 27 10.25 -3.69 8.30
C VAL A 27 9.43 -4.61 9.19
N SER A 28 8.99 -4.13 10.35
CA SER A 28 8.19 -4.93 11.29
C SER A 28 6.83 -5.31 10.71
N ASN A 29 6.44 -6.59 10.83
CA ASN A 29 5.08 -7.03 10.49
C ASN A 29 4.00 -6.34 11.32
N ALA A 30 4.30 -5.96 12.55
CA ALA A 30 3.35 -5.25 13.40
C ALA A 30 3.17 -3.79 12.92
N ALA A 31 4.23 -3.16 12.40
CA ALA A 31 4.13 -1.84 11.78
C ALA A 31 3.32 -1.90 10.48
N THR A 32 3.57 -2.87 9.60
CA THR A 32 2.79 -3.03 8.35
C THR A 32 1.31 -3.32 8.62
N SER A 33 1.01 -4.13 9.64
CA SER A 33 -0.36 -4.37 10.12
C SER A 33 -1.01 -3.09 10.66
N GLY A 34 -0.23 -2.23 11.31
CA GLY A 34 -0.69 -0.92 11.79
C GLY A 34 -1.09 0.03 10.66
N ILE A 35 -0.34 0.04 9.56
CA ILE A 35 -0.73 0.75 8.32
C ILE A 35 -2.06 0.21 7.79
N GLU A 36 -2.20 -1.11 7.67
CA GLU A 36 -3.42 -1.73 7.17
C GLU A 36 -4.64 -1.39 8.04
N LYS A 37 -4.49 -1.45 9.36
CA LYS A 37 -5.54 -1.04 10.30
C LYS A 37 -5.90 0.45 10.14
N SER A 38 -4.92 1.32 10.00
CA SER A 38 -5.13 2.77 9.82
C SER A 38 -5.94 3.07 8.55
N LYS A 39 -5.79 2.28 7.48
CA LYS A 39 -6.61 2.40 6.25
C LYS A 39 -8.09 2.05 6.44
N THR A 40 -8.46 1.31 7.49
CA THR A 40 -9.86 0.96 7.76
C THR A 40 -10.68 2.14 8.29
N VAL A 41 -10.00 3.17 8.81
CA VAL A 41 -10.63 4.43 9.21
C VAL A 41 -11.02 5.17 7.93
N LYS A 42 -12.33 5.24 7.67
CA LYS A 42 -12.90 5.75 6.40
C LYS A 42 -12.79 7.27 6.22
N SER A 43 -12.15 7.98 7.14
CA SER A 43 -12.02 9.43 7.16
C SER A 43 -10.56 9.85 7.11
N GLY A 44 -10.26 10.94 6.41
CA GLY A 44 -8.91 11.49 6.27
C GLY A 44 -8.18 11.01 5.01
N GLY A 45 -6.91 11.41 4.84
CA GLY A 45 -6.15 11.21 3.60
C GLY A 45 -5.78 9.76 3.26
N LEU A 46 -6.11 8.77 4.08
CA LEU A 46 -5.99 7.35 3.72
C LEU A 46 -7.22 6.81 2.97
N ALA A 47 -8.34 7.54 3.01
CA ALA A 47 -9.59 7.09 2.42
C ALA A 47 -9.44 6.91 0.91
N GLY A 48 -9.74 5.70 0.42
CA GLY A 48 -9.72 5.38 -1.01
C GLY A 48 -8.32 5.05 -1.57
N LEU A 49 -7.22 5.27 -0.83
CA LEU A 49 -5.87 4.88 -1.23
C LEU A 49 -5.61 3.38 -1.02
N THR A 50 -6.31 2.56 -1.79
CA THR A 50 -6.15 1.11 -1.80
C THR A 50 -6.46 0.55 -3.18
N SER A 51 -5.76 -0.51 -3.57
CA SER A 51 -5.99 -1.20 -4.84
C SER A 51 -7.30 -2.00 -4.82
N LYS A 52 -7.80 -2.32 -3.62
CA LYS A 52 -9.00 -3.15 -3.41
C LYS A 52 -10.23 -2.27 -3.31
N VAL A 53 -11.19 -2.46 -4.20
CA VAL A 53 -12.49 -1.76 -4.12
C VAL A 53 -13.55 -2.62 -3.44
N SER A 54 -14.52 -1.97 -2.79
CA SER A 54 -15.62 -2.69 -2.13
C SER A 54 -16.44 -3.50 -3.14
N VAL A 55 -17.09 -4.59 -2.70
CA VAL A 55 -17.95 -5.41 -3.57
C VAL A 55 -19.07 -4.58 -4.20
N ARG A 56 -19.57 -3.56 -3.51
CA ARG A 56 -20.56 -2.61 -4.06
C ARG A 56 -19.99 -1.82 -5.23
N GLN A 57 -18.75 -1.33 -5.10
CA GLN A 57 -18.06 -0.61 -6.16
C GLN A 57 -17.75 -1.53 -7.34
N VAL A 58 -17.24 -2.75 -7.10
CA VAL A 58 -17.07 -3.78 -8.14
C VAL A 58 -18.38 -3.95 -8.91
N ARG A 59 -19.49 -4.14 -8.21
CA ARG A 59 -20.82 -4.31 -8.83
C ARG A 59 -21.26 -3.09 -9.65
N LYS A 60 -20.90 -1.87 -9.23
CA LYS A 60 -21.16 -0.65 -10.02
C LYS A 60 -20.34 -0.62 -11.31
N GLU A 61 -19.10 -1.09 -11.26
CA GLU A 61 -18.17 -1.04 -12.39
C GLU A 61 -18.43 -2.15 -13.42
N ILE A 62 -18.74 -3.38 -13.01
CA ILE A 62 -18.88 -4.53 -13.94
C ILE A 62 -20.28 -5.15 -13.97
N GLY A 63 -21.23 -4.62 -13.20
CA GLY A 63 -22.58 -5.16 -13.10
C GLY A 63 -22.66 -6.55 -12.47
N ASN A 64 -23.88 -7.12 -12.47
CA ASN A 64 -24.10 -8.50 -12.02
C ASN A 64 -23.49 -9.51 -12.99
N ASP A 65 -23.50 -9.22 -14.29
CA ASP A 65 -22.98 -10.13 -15.31
C ASP A 65 -21.46 -10.25 -15.26
N GLY A 66 -20.74 -9.15 -15.00
CA GLY A 66 -19.30 -9.22 -14.75
C GLY A 66 -18.94 -10.05 -13.51
N LEU A 67 -19.75 -9.98 -12.45
CA LEU A 67 -19.59 -10.83 -11.26
C LEU A 67 -19.88 -12.31 -11.54
N ARG A 68 -20.89 -12.60 -12.36
CA ARG A 68 -21.16 -13.98 -12.82
C ARG A 68 -20.02 -14.51 -13.66
N GLN A 69 -19.52 -13.70 -14.59
CA GLN A 69 -18.41 -14.09 -15.45
C GLN A 69 -17.14 -14.33 -14.62
N ALA A 70 -16.87 -13.52 -13.59
CA ALA A 70 -15.76 -13.77 -12.67
C ALA A 70 -15.87 -15.14 -11.97
N ALA A 71 -17.09 -15.58 -11.64
CA ALA A 71 -17.34 -16.90 -11.08
C ALA A 71 -17.13 -18.03 -12.12
N ILE A 72 -17.62 -17.83 -13.35
CA ILE A 72 -17.43 -18.76 -14.47
C ILE A 72 -15.96 -18.97 -14.77
N ASP A 73 -15.22 -17.87 -14.91
CA ASP A 73 -13.77 -17.90 -15.14
C ASP A 73 -13.01 -18.60 -14.00
N ALA A 74 -13.59 -18.62 -12.80
CA ALA A 74 -13.09 -19.36 -11.65
C ALA A 74 -13.47 -20.84 -11.62
N GLY A 75 -14.12 -21.35 -12.66
CA GLY A 75 -14.63 -22.72 -12.70
C GLY A 75 -15.77 -22.94 -11.70
N ARG A 76 -16.45 -21.88 -11.26
CA ARG A 76 -17.57 -21.95 -10.31
C ARG A 76 -18.90 -21.82 -11.03
N LYS A 77 -19.95 -22.37 -10.42
CA LYS A 77 -21.32 -22.12 -10.85
C LYS A 77 -21.66 -20.62 -10.74
N PRO A 78 -22.31 -20.02 -11.76
CA PRO A 78 -22.73 -18.63 -11.69
C PRO A 78 -23.64 -18.37 -10.48
N PRO A 79 -23.37 -17.34 -9.66
CA PRO A 79 -24.24 -16.97 -8.55
C PRO A 79 -25.56 -16.38 -9.04
N SER A 80 -26.63 -16.61 -8.27
CA SER A 80 -27.94 -15.97 -8.49
C SER A 80 -27.94 -14.50 -8.07
N ASP A 81 -28.93 -13.72 -8.50
CA ASP A 81 -29.06 -12.31 -8.10
C ASP A 81 -29.21 -12.14 -6.59
N ARG A 82 -29.85 -13.10 -5.91
CA ARG A 82 -29.96 -13.10 -4.45
C ARG A 82 -28.58 -13.23 -3.79
N THR A 83 -27.75 -14.13 -4.31
CA THR A 83 -26.39 -14.33 -3.83
C THR A 83 -25.52 -13.10 -4.07
N LEU A 84 -25.59 -12.50 -5.27
CA LEU A 84 -24.87 -11.26 -5.60
C LEU A 84 -25.29 -10.09 -4.69
N ARG A 85 -26.58 -9.94 -4.41
CA ARG A 85 -27.09 -8.96 -3.44
C ARG A 85 -26.53 -9.21 -2.04
N ARG A 86 -26.51 -10.47 -1.58
CA ARG A 86 -25.91 -10.85 -0.29
C ARG A 86 -24.42 -10.50 -0.22
N TRP A 87 -23.65 -10.78 -1.28
CA TRP A 87 -22.22 -10.40 -1.33
C TRP A 87 -22.02 -8.89 -1.18
N ALA A 88 -22.84 -8.08 -1.86
CA ALA A 88 -22.78 -6.62 -1.75
C ALA A 88 -23.23 -6.09 -0.37
N GLN A 89 -24.19 -6.75 0.28
CA GLN A 89 -24.62 -6.44 1.64
C GLN A 89 -23.54 -6.76 2.67
N GLN A 90 -22.96 -7.96 2.58
CA GLN A 90 -21.88 -8.43 3.46
C GLN A 90 -20.52 -7.77 3.16
N GLY A 91 -20.38 -7.11 2.01
CA GLY A 91 -19.12 -6.52 1.58
C GLY A 91 -18.04 -7.54 1.24
N ARG A 92 -18.41 -8.81 1.01
CA ARG A 92 -17.48 -9.94 0.80
C ARG A 92 -17.97 -10.85 -0.31
N VAL A 93 -17.04 -11.28 -1.16
CA VAL A 93 -17.20 -12.46 -2.02
C VAL A 93 -16.57 -13.65 -1.28
N PRO A 94 -17.31 -14.75 -1.02
CA PRO A 94 -16.82 -15.86 -0.19
C PRO A 94 -15.57 -16.55 -0.74
N HIS A 95 -15.47 -16.68 -2.06
CA HIS A 95 -14.39 -17.39 -2.75
C HIS A 95 -13.32 -16.40 -3.23
N ALA A 96 -12.07 -16.61 -2.81
CA ALA A 96 -10.96 -15.68 -3.06
C ALA A 96 -10.60 -15.57 -4.55
N ASP A 97 -10.63 -16.68 -5.28
CA ASP A 97 -10.44 -16.80 -6.73
C ASP A 97 -11.49 -15.98 -7.53
N VAL A 98 -12.74 -16.00 -7.10
CA VAL A 98 -13.82 -15.17 -7.68
C VAL A 98 -13.63 -13.71 -7.33
N ALA A 99 -13.30 -13.42 -6.06
CA ALA A 99 -13.05 -12.06 -5.60
C ALA A 99 -11.92 -11.41 -6.39
N GLU A 100 -10.81 -12.11 -6.59
CA GLU A 100 -9.66 -11.63 -7.34
C GLU A 100 -10.03 -11.32 -8.80
N ARG A 101 -10.68 -12.26 -9.50
CA ARG A 101 -11.10 -12.05 -10.89
C ARG A 101 -12.09 -10.90 -11.04
N ALA A 102 -13.00 -10.74 -10.08
CA ALA A 102 -13.92 -9.61 -10.04
C ALA A 102 -13.17 -8.27 -9.87
N GLN A 103 -12.16 -8.21 -8.99
CA GLN A 103 -11.31 -7.03 -8.83
C GLN A 103 -10.51 -6.73 -10.11
N ARG A 104 -9.95 -7.75 -10.78
CA ARG A 104 -9.24 -7.57 -12.05
C ARG A 104 -10.15 -6.99 -13.14
N ARG A 105 -11.37 -7.53 -13.26
CA ARG A 105 -12.40 -7.04 -14.19
C ARG A 105 -12.77 -5.59 -13.90
N ALA A 106 -13.07 -5.27 -12.66
CA ALA A 106 -13.46 -3.94 -12.21
C ALA A 106 -12.35 -2.90 -12.45
N ALA A 107 -11.10 -3.25 -12.13
CA ALA A 107 -9.97 -2.37 -12.40
C ALA A 107 -9.76 -2.11 -13.89
N ILE A 108 -9.91 -3.12 -14.76
CA ILE A 108 -9.77 -2.93 -16.21
C ILE A 108 -10.89 -2.07 -16.77
N GLU A 109 -12.13 -2.30 -16.34
CA GLU A 109 -13.28 -1.54 -16.82
C GLU A 109 -13.14 -0.06 -16.46
N ARG A 110 -12.78 0.22 -15.21
CA ARG A 110 -12.53 1.57 -14.72
C ARG A 110 -11.43 2.30 -15.51
N LEU A 111 -10.40 1.59 -15.95
CA LEU A 111 -9.29 2.16 -16.71
C LEU A 111 -9.62 2.45 -18.19
N GLY A 112 -10.87 2.24 -18.61
CA GLY A 112 -11.35 2.43 -20.00
C GLY A 112 -11.51 1.12 -20.77
N GLY A 113 -11.50 -0.03 -20.08
CA GLY A 113 -11.66 -1.34 -20.69
C GLY A 113 -10.37 -1.93 -21.27
N ILE A 114 -10.51 -3.08 -21.95
CA ILE A 114 -9.37 -3.89 -22.41
C ILE A 114 -8.47 -3.11 -23.39
N GLY A 115 -9.06 -2.44 -24.37
CA GLY A 115 -8.32 -1.76 -25.44
C GLY A 115 -7.44 -0.62 -24.91
N GLU A 116 -7.99 0.21 -24.03
CA GLU A 116 -7.26 1.33 -23.43
C GLU A 116 -6.15 0.84 -22.48
N VAL A 117 -6.43 -0.17 -21.66
CA VAL A 117 -5.39 -0.79 -20.81
C VAL A 117 -4.27 -1.38 -21.66
N ALA A 118 -4.61 -2.07 -22.75
CA ALA A 118 -3.64 -2.66 -23.67
C ALA A 118 -2.70 -1.60 -24.26
N LYS A 119 -3.23 -0.46 -24.70
CA LYS A 119 -2.44 0.70 -25.15
C LYS A 119 -1.52 1.22 -24.04
N LYS A 120 -2.07 1.49 -22.84
CA LYS A 120 -1.31 2.04 -21.69
C LYS A 120 -0.14 1.15 -21.27
N ILE A 121 -0.25 -0.17 -21.39
CA ILE A 121 0.80 -1.10 -20.97
C ILE A 121 1.66 -1.65 -22.13
N GLY A 122 1.36 -1.30 -23.37
CA GLY A 122 2.07 -1.80 -24.56
C GLY A 122 1.91 -3.31 -24.77
N ARG A 123 0.66 -3.80 -24.70
CA ARG A 123 0.30 -5.22 -24.90
C ARG A 123 -0.89 -5.34 -25.84
N SER A 124 -1.18 -6.56 -26.29
CA SER A 124 -2.37 -6.83 -27.11
C SER A 124 -3.65 -6.87 -26.24
N PRO A 125 -4.82 -6.51 -26.79
CA PRO A 125 -6.11 -6.68 -26.12
C PRO A 125 -6.35 -8.11 -25.63
N SER A 126 -5.93 -9.11 -26.41
CA SER A 126 -6.03 -10.53 -26.03
C SER A 126 -5.24 -10.84 -24.76
N ALA A 127 -4.00 -10.33 -24.63
CA ALA A 127 -3.20 -10.52 -23.41
C ALA A 127 -3.87 -9.92 -22.16
N VAL A 128 -4.46 -8.73 -22.30
CA VAL A 128 -5.22 -8.09 -21.20
C VAL A 128 -6.50 -8.86 -20.88
N SER A 129 -7.20 -9.39 -21.91
CA SER A 129 -8.39 -10.22 -21.72
C SER A 129 -8.08 -11.51 -20.94
N ARG A 130 -7.00 -12.23 -21.28
CA ARG A 130 -6.55 -13.44 -20.59
C ARG A 130 -6.08 -13.17 -19.16
N TYR A 131 -5.38 -12.05 -18.94
CA TYR A 131 -5.05 -11.59 -17.59
C TYR A 131 -6.31 -11.31 -16.75
N ARG A 132 -7.30 -10.65 -17.36
CA ARG A 132 -8.58 -10.31 -16.71
C ARG A 132 -9.36 -11.53 -16.27
N SER A 133 -9.47 -12.55 -17.14
CA SER A 133 -10.16 -13.81 -16.84
C SER A 133 -9.37 -14.70 -15.88
N GLY A 134 -8.07 -14.45 -15.69
CA GLY A 134 -7.21 -15.31 -14.90
C GLY A 134 -6.78 -16.57 -15.63
N GLU A 135 -6.96 -16.63 -16.95
CA GLU A 135 -6.43 -17.70 -17.81
C GLU A 135 -4.89 -17.68 -17.80
N THR A 136 -4.31 -16.49 -17.75
CA THR A 136 -2.88 -16.30 -17.47
C THR A 136 -2.74 -15.42 -16.24
N ASN A 137 -2.07 -15.91 -15.20
CA ASN A 137 -1.79 -15.11 -14.02
C ASN A 137 -0.71 -14.05 -14.25
N GLU A 138 0.03 -14.14 -15.35
CA GLU A 138 1.23 -13.33 -15.53
C GLU A 138 1.18 -12.55 -16.84
N LEU A 139 1.08 -11.23 -16.69
CA LEU A 139 1.65 -10.31 -17.67
C LEU A 139 3.18 -10.38 -17.53
N ARG A 140 3.90 -10.23 -18.64
CA ARG A 140 5.37 -10.04 -18.60
C ARG A 140 5.74 -8.93 -17.60
N ALA A 141 6.91 -9.05 -16.97
CA ALA A 141 7.31 -8.22 -15.84
C ALA A 141 7.19 -6.70 -16.08
N ASP A 142 7.55 -6.24 -17.28
CA ASP A 142 7.40 -4.85 -17.72
C ASP A 142 5.94 -4.39 -17.77
N ALA A 143 5.06 -5.20 -18.37
CA ALA A 143 3.62 -4.91 -18.47
C ALA A 143 2.93 -5.00 -17.11
N LYS A 144 3.37 -5.92 -16.24
CA LYS A 144 2.93 -6.00 -14.84
C LYS A 144 3.30 -4.72 -14.08
N LYS A 145 4.53 -4.22 -14.24
CA LYS A 145 4.98 -2.95 -13.64
C LYS A 145 4.17 -1.77 -14.16
N LYS A 146 3.95 -1.68 -15.48
CA LYS A 146 3.12 -0.63 -16.10
C LYS A 146 1.67 -0.69 -15.61
N LEU A 147 1.06 -1.87 -15.55
CA LEU A 147 -0.31 -2.02 -15.05
C LEU A 147 -0.42 -1.65 -13.56
N LYS A 148 0.56 -2.03 -12.74
CA LYS A 148 0.63 -1.63 -11.32
C LYS A 148 0.65 -0.11 -11.20
N LYS A 149 1.49 0.57 -11.99
CA LYS A 149 1.57 2.03 -12.04
C LYS A 149 0.25 2.67 -12.46
N VAL A 150 -0.32 2.24 -13.59
CA VAL A 150 -1.59 2.79 -14.12
C VAL A 150 -2.74 2.62 -13.12
N LYS A 151 -2.82 1.49 -12.41
CA LYS A 151 -3.82 1.28 -11.35
C LYS A 151 -3.58 2.20 -10.15
N ALA A 152 -2.33 2.40 -9.75
CA ALA A 152 -1.99 3.29 -8.65
C ALA A 152 -2.35 4.74 -8.99
N ASP A 153 -2.02 5.20 -10.20
CA ASP A 153 -2.35 6.55 -10.68
C ASP A 153 -3.88 6.79 -10.65
N ASP A 154 -4.70 5.84 -11.14
CA ASP A 154 -6.18 5.89 -11.06
C ASP A 154 -6.70 5.97 -9.61
N VAL A 155 -6.13 5.16 -8.71
CA VAL A 155 -6.50 5.17 -7.28
C VAL A 155 -6.14 6.52 -6.65
N MET A 156 -4.96 7.04 -6.96
CA MET A 156 -4.47 8.32 -6.44
C MET A 156 -5.30 9.50 -6.95
N GLU A 157 -5.65 9.51 -8.23
CA GLU A 157 -6.53 10.53 -8.82
C GLU A 157 -7.89 10.54 -8.13
N ARG A 158 -8.51 9.37 -7.98
CA ARG A 158 -9.83 9.23 -7.32
C ARG A 158 -9.81 9.55 -5.83
N ALA A 159 -8.70 9.30 -5.15
CA ALA A 159 -8.49 9.68 -3.76
C ALA A 159 -8.24 11.18 -3.60
N GLY A 160 -8.12 11.94 -4.70
CA GLY A 160 -7.89 13.38 -4.68
C GLY A 160 -6.49 13.75 -4.18
N VAL A 161 -5.52 12.82 -4.24
CA VAL A 161 -4.13 13.06 -3.83
C VAL A 161 -3.27 13.60 -4.97
N LEU A 162 -3.79 13.59 -6.19
CA LEU A 162 -3.19 14.27 -7.33
C LEU A 162 -3.81 15.67 -7.49
N ARG A 163 -2.98 16.62 -7.92
CA ARG A 163 -3.39 17.91 -8.46
C ARG A 163 -3.92 17.74 -9.89
N PRO A 164 -4.63 18.73 -10.45
CA PRO A 164 -5.14 18.67 -11.82
C PRO A 164 -4.06 18.44 -12.89
N ASP A 165 -2.81 18.84 -12.62
CA ASP A 165 -1.66 18.63 -13.50
C ASP A 165 -1.04 17.21 -13.39
N GLY A 166 -1.62 16.33 -12.55
CA GLY A 166 -1.15 14.97 -12.31
C GLY A 166 0.02 14.88 -11.32
N THR A 167 0.48 15.99 -10.74
CA THR A 167 1.47 15.96 -9.67
C THR A 167 0.84 15.60 -8.33
N PRO A 168 1.53 14.87 -7.44
CA PRO A 168 1.01 14.55 -6.13
C PRO A 168 0.97 15.79 -5.23
N LYS A 169 -0.10 15.91 -4.46
CA LYS A 169 -0.18 16.81 -3.31
C LYS A 169 0.88 16.42 -2.28
N LYS A 170 1.31 17.39 -1.46
CA LYS A 170 2.23 17.11 -0.36
C LYS A 170 1.49 16.37 0.75
N ALA A 171 2.16 15.39 1.33
CA ALA A 171 1.65 14.62 2.46
C ALA A 171 2.10 15.25 3.78
N THR A 172 1.14 15.57 4.63
CA THR A 172 1.34 16.02 6.00
C THR A 172 1.01 14.86 6.91
N ILE A 173 2.00 14.28 7.60
CA ILE A 173 1.88 12.95 8.19
C ILE A 173 2.13 12.98 9.69
N ARG A 174 1.26 12.31 10.44
CA ARG A 174 1.41 12.02 11.87
C ARG A 174 1.34 10.52 12.10
N VAL A 175 2.36 9.97 12.75
CA VAL A 175 2.44 8.55 13.07
C VAL A 175 2.58 8.39 14.57
N LYS A 176 1.77 7.52 15.16
CA LYS A 176 1.95 7.08 16.55
C LYS A 176 2.33 5.62 16.58
N GLY A 177 3.39 5.28 17.31
CA GLY A 177 3.84 3.89 17.40
C GLY A 177 5.06 3.68 18.30
N GLY A 178 5.41 2.43 18.50
CA GLY A 178 6.67 2.03 19.12
C GLY A 178 7.80 2.11 18.10
N VAL A 179 8.85 2.88 18.42
CA VAL A 179 10.01 3.12 17.56
C VAL A 179 11.27 2.69 18.28
N SER A 180 12.14 1.96 17.59
CA SER A 180 13.51 1.67 18.01
C SER A 180 14.50 2.46 17.16
N VAL A 181 15.49 3.05 17.81
CA VAL A 181 16.63 3.67 17.14
C VAL A 181 17.79 2.68 17.12
N ARG A 182 18.39 2.46 15.95
CA ARG A 182 19.50 1.51 15.73
C ARG A 182 20.72 2.26 15.23
N ASN A 183 21.91 2.01 15.79
CA ASN A 183 23.14 2.73 15.42
C ASN A 183 24.35 1.81 15.20
N GLY A 184 24.17 0.65 14.56
CA GLY A 184 25.28 -0.20 14.11
C GLY A 184 26.12 -0.92 15.17
N SER A 185 26.12 -0.49 16.44
CA SER A 185 26.81 -1.17 17.54
C SER A 185 25.87 -2.10 18.32
N GLU A 186 26.36 -3.31 18.63
CA GLU A 186 25.84 -4.15 19.71
C GLU A 186 25.99 -3.37 21.00
N ASP A 187 24.94 -2.64 21.41
CA ASP A 187 24.48 -2.51 22.80
C ASP A 187 23.62 -1.25 22.98
N GLY A 188 22.32 -1.38 22.70
CA GLY A 188 21.31 -0.41 23.15
C GLY A 188 20.35 0.05 22.05
N TYR A 189 19.14 -0.49 22.06
CA TYR A 189 18.01 0.14 21.38
C TYR A 189 17.42 1.20 22.32
N ASP A 190 17.26 2.42 21.83
CA ASP A 190 16.34 3.36 22.46
C ASP A 190 14.92 3.00 22.02
N TYR A 191 14.21 2.23 22.85
CA TYR A 191 12.83 1.86 22.61
C TYR A 191 11.91 2.91 23.23
N ARG A 192 11.17 3.62 22.39
CA ARG A 192 10.21 4.63 22.85
C ARG A 192 8.90 4.47 22.11
N VAL A 193 7.80 4.54 22.86
CA VAL A 193 6.52 4.86 22.25
C VAL A 193 6.55 6.36 21.96
N ARG A 194 6.45 6.73 20.69
CA ARG A 194 6.52 8.13 20.24
C ARG A 194 5.38 8.45 19.29
N THR A 195 4.98 9.71 19.32
CA THR A 195 4.24 10.31 18.21
C THR A 195 5.27 11.08 17.38
N LEU A 196 5.44 10.69 16.13
CA LEU A 196 6.26 11.39 15.14
C LEU A 196 5.31 12.24 14.30
N ASP A 197 5.51 13.54 14.37
CA ASP A 197 4.73 14.51 13.61
C ASP A 197 5.62 15.16 12.55
N PHE A 198 5.55 14.62 11.33
CA PHE A 198 6.31 15.13 10.19
C PHE A 198 5.70 16.42 9.63
N ALA A 199 4.45 16.74 10.00
CA ALA A 199 3.79 17.99 9.62
C ALA A 199 4.44 19.22 10.25
N ASN A 200 4.76 19.08 11.53
CA ASN A 200 5.31 20.12 12.39
C ASN A 200 6.83 20.01 12.55
N SER A 201 7.46 19.17 11.73
CA SER A 201 8.90 19.05 11.59
C SER A 201 9.41 20.14 10.65
N ASP A 202 10.59 20.70 10.93
CA ASP A 202 11.28 21.61 10.00
C ASP A 202 11.65 20.92 8.66
N SER A 203 11.58 19.58 8.64
CA SER A 203 11.76 18.76 7.45
C SER A 203 10.46 17.99 7.17
N PRO A 204 9.49 18.56 6.43
CA PRO A 204 8.31 17.85 5.97
C PRO A 204 8.64 16.93 4.78
N PHE A 205 7.72 16.03 4.44
CA PHE A 205 7.87 15.19 3.24
C PHE A 205 8.03 16.05 1.98
N SER A 206 9.03 15.70 1.18
CA SER A 206 9.20 16.23 -0.17
C SER A 206 8.07 15.80 -1.10
N ALA A 207 7.96 16.45 -2.27
CA ALA A 207 6.97 16.06 -3.28
C ALA A 207 7.23 14.64 -3.82
N GLU A 208 8.49 14.23 -3.90
CA GLU A 208 8.88 12.88 -4.33
C GLU A 208 8.51 11.82 -3.29
N GLU A 209 8.83 12.05 -2.02
CA GLU A 209 8.44 11.14 -0.93
C GLU A 209 6.91 11.03 -0.82
N SER A 210 6.21 12.15 -0.94
CA SER A 210 4.74 12.18 -0.97
C SER A 210 4.19 11.33 -2.12
N ARG A 211 4.82 11.39 -3.31
CA ARG A 211 4.45 10.57 -4.47
C ARG A 211 4.60 9.08 -4.17
N GLU A 212 5.77 8.70 -3.69
CA GLU A 212 6.12 7.31 -3.47
C GLU A 212 5.30 6.70 -2.32
N LEU A 213 4.99 7.50 -1.31
CA LEU A 213 4.08 7.12 -0.24
C LEU A 213 2.66 6.90 -0.77
N ALA A 214 2.12 7.84 -1.55
CA ALA A 214 0.80 7.71 -2.16
C ALA A 214 0.72 6.46 -3.06
N ALA A 215 1.73 6.23 -3.89
CA ALA A 215 1.81 5.08 -4.78
C ALA A 215 1.92 3.76 -4.00
N ALA A 216 2.71 3.72 -2.91
CA ALA A 216 2.80 2.54 -2.04
C ALA A 216 1.45 2.25 -1.36
N LEU A 217 0.78 3.28 -0.83
CA LEU A 217 -0.56 3.16 -0.25
C LEU A 217 -1.58 2.62 -1.26
N ALA A 218 -1.65 3.23 -2.45
CA ALA A 218 -2.54 2.85 -3.54
C ALA A 218 -2.32 1.42 -4.05
N ASN A 219 -1.10 0.90 -3.90
CA ASN A 219 -0.75 -0.48 -4.26
C ASN A 219 -0.91 -1.49 -3.13
N ASP A 220 -1.38 -1.05 -1.95
CA ASP A 220 -1.40 -1.84 -0.72
C ASP A 220 -0.02 -2.41 -0.33
N ASP A 221 1.05 -1.70 -0.70
CA ASP A 221 2.43 -2.04 -0.38
C ASP A 221 2.81 -1.48 1.00
N ASN A 222 2.17 -2.02 2.03
CA ASN A 222 2.30 -1.51 3.40
C ASN A 222 3.74 -1.60 3.93
N ALA A 223 4.52 -2.57 3.42
CA ALA A 223 5.93 -2.69 3.76
C ALA A 223 6.75 -1.52 3.21
N ARG A 224 6.53 -1.13 1.95
CA ARG A 224 7.14 0.08 1.36
C ARG A 224 6.69 1.36 2.07
N VAL A 225 5.43 1.44 2.49
CA VAL A 225 4.95 2.58 3.31
C VAL A 225 5.76 2.74 4.58
N VAL A 226 5.96 1.65 5.34
CA VAL A 226 6.77 1.70 6.57
C VAL A 226 8.21 2.10 6.26
N ALA A 227 8.82 1.51 5.23
CA ALA A 227 10.19 1.86 4.84
C ALA A 227 10.38 3.34 4.48
N LEU A 228 9.39 3.96 3.83
CA LEU A 228 9.41 5.40 3.52
C LEU A 228 9.31 6.26 4.79
N LEU A 229 8.44 5.88 5.73
CA LEU A 229 8.31 6.57 7.01
C LEU A 229 9.58 6.45 7.86
N GLU A 230 10.19 5.25 7.91
CA GLU A 230 11.45 5.00 8.62
C GLU A 230 12.63 5.77 8.02
N ARG A 231 12.73 5.78 6.68
CA ARG A 231 13.75 6.55 5.97
C ARG A 231 13.62 8.03 6.30
N HIS A 232 12.42 8.61 6.16
CA HIS A 232 12.20 10.02 6.45
C HIS A 232 12.49 10.35 7.93
N ALA A 233 12.05 9.47 8.85
CA ALA A 233 12.38 9.61 10.26
C ALA A 233 13.89 9.55 10.54
N THR A 234 14.64 8.80 9.74
CA THR A 234 16.09 8.65 9.88
C THR A 234 16.87 9.81 9.27
N MET A 235 16.50 10.21 8.06
CA MET A 235 17.28 11.16 7.27
C MET A 235 16.91 12.62 7.57
N ASP A 236 15.64 12.88 7.91
CA ASP A 236 15.10 14.24 7.85
C ASP A 236 14.49 14.70 9.17
N TYR A 237 14.08 13.80 10.07
CA TYR A 237 13.42 14.19 11.33
C TYR A 237 14.39 14.89 12.30
N PRO A 238 14.00 16.01 12.95
CA PRO A 238 14.92 16.88 13.71
C PRO A 238 15.71 16.22 14.85
N GLU A 239 15.22 15.08 15.37
CA GLU A 239 15.92 14.31 16.41
C GLU A 239 16.92 13.28 15.85
N ASN A 240 17.21 13.28 14.54
CA ASN A 240 18.13 12.35 13.89
C ASN A 240 19.61 12.65 14.23
N LYS A 241 20.01 12.33 15.45
CA LYS A 241 21.41 12.49 15.86
C LYS A 241 22.30 11.44 15.19
N GLY A 242 22.97 11.82 14.09
CA GLY A 242 24.14 11.12 13.55
C GLY A 242 23.85 9.95 12.61
N PHE A 243 22.73 9.99 11.87
CA PHE A 243 22.47 9.02 10.80
C PHE A 243 22.75 9.61 9.43
N ASP A 244 23.75 9.04 8.74
CA ASP A 244 24.04 9.38 7.35
C ASP A 244 23.35 8.42 6.36
N GLN A 245 22.74 7.35 6.88
CA GLN A 245 22.05 6.36 6.08
C GLN A 245 20.92 5.66 6.87
N TYR A 246 19.88 5.27 6.15
CA TYR A 246 18.85 4.34 6.62
C TYR A 246 19.13 2.93 6.10
N SER A 247 19.18 1.95 6.99
CA SER A 247 19.36 0.53 6.66
C SER A 247 18.75 -0.36 7.75
N ASN A 248 18.93 -1.68 7.64
CA ASN A 248 18.45 -2.61 8.69
C ASN A 248 19.10 -2.36 10.06
N ASP A 249 20.31 -1.80 10.08
CA ASP A 249 21.15 -1.70 11.27
C ASP A 249 21.31 -0.25 11.75
N PHE A 250 20.88 0.72 10.93
CA PHE A 250 21.00 2.16 11.18
C PHE A 250 19.64 2.88 10.99
N GLY A 251 19.32 3.80 11.90
CA GLY A 251 18.18 4.70 11.79
C GLY A 251 17.03 4.41 12.75
N PHE A 252 15.88 5.03 12.48
CA PHE A 252 14.61 4.82 13.18
C PHE A 252 13.84 3.66 12.53
N HIS A 253 13.34 2.75 13.36
CA HIS A 253 12.60 1.56 12.95
C HIS A 253 11.29 1.46 13.71
N PHE A 254 10.16 1.38 13.00
CA PHE A 254 8.87 1.15 13.65
C PHE A 254 8.77 -0.31 14.06
N ASP A 255 8.74 -0.54 15.37
CA ASP A 255 8.39 -1.84 15.93
C ASP A 255 6.90 -2.13 15.79
N SER A 256 6.07 -1.08 15.86
CA SER A 256 4.62 -1.14 15.73
C SER A 256 4.08 0.24 15.34
N ILE A 257 2.95 0.25 14.64
CA ILE A 257 2.22 1.47 14.31
C ILE A 257 0.81 1.32 14.89
N GLU A 258 0.42 2.26 15.75
CA GLU A 258 -0.91 2.33 16.34
C GLU A 258 -1.87 3.07 15.42
N SER A 259 -1.43 4.20 14.88
CA SER A 259 -2.23 5.04 13.98
C SER A 259 -1.34 5.84 13.03
N VAL A 260 -1.84 6.04 11.81
CA VAL A 260 -1.29 6.99 10.83
C VAL A 260 -2.38 7.93 10.38
N HIS A 261 -2.08 9.23 10.43
CA HIS A 261 -2.91 10.28 9.85
C HIS A 261 -2.13 10.96 8.74
N ILE A 262 -2.80 11.15 7.59
CA ILE A 262 -2.23 11.84 6.43
C ILE A 262 -3.24 12.88 5.99
N ASP A 263 -2.77 14.10 5.80
CA ASP A 263 -3.50 15.19 5.16
C ASP A 263 -2.78 15.54 3.84
N TRP A 264 -3.53 15.68 2.75
CA TRP A 264 -2.99 15.95 1.41
C TRP A 264 -3.30 17.38 0.96
N SER A 265 -2.27 18.20 0.75
CA SER A 265 -2.39 19.62 0.33
C SER A 265 -1.53 19.97 -0.88
#